data_AF-A0A419RU04-F1
#
_entry.id   AF-A0A419RU04-F1
#
_cell.length_a   1.000
_cell.length_b   1.000
_cell.length_c   1.000
_cell.angle_alpha   90.00
_cell.angle_beta   90.00
_cell.angle_gamma   90.00
#
_symmetry.space_group_name_H-M   'P 1'
#
loop_
_entity.id
_entity.type
_entity.pdbx_description
1 polymer ?
#
loop_
_entity_poly.entity_id
_entity_poly.type
_entity_poly.pdbx_seq_one_letter_code
_entity_poly.pdbx_strand_id
1 'polypeptide(L)'
;MTDYDRMPLAEARRDYLANSTAAMPIGGLIAWGALAIAYALVPDGLPSFLPYVAAAIPVPIALAIDALRGELHYWRQGQDNPVSQLFMRFITVVAMLIPLVIIAATALQDVAFLVLGLAIFAGLVWVPHGWGADDTAGFVHFVIRAAGCYAAYLLTPQPYTAAAVAGVAALTYVYAIIAMKKPASVR
;
A
#
# COMPACT_ATOMS: atom_id res chain seq x y z
N MET A 1 -14.13 -18.33 -20.55
CA MET A 1 -12.89 -17.92 -19.87
C MET A 1 -12.00 -17.27 -20.91
N THR A 2 -11.33 -16.18 -20.55
CA THR A 2 -10.35 -15.53 -21.42
C THR A 2 -9.11 -16.41 -21.52
N ASP A 3 -8.64 -16.70 -22.73
CA ASP A 3 -7.41 -17.47 -22.95
C ASP A 3 -6.19 -16.55 -22.78
N TYR A 4 -5.65 -16.49 -21.57
CA TYR A 4 -4.47 -15.67 -21.26
C TYR A 4 -3.16 -16.28 -21.75
N ASP A 5 -3.12 -17.56 -22.13
CA ASP A 5 -1.88 -18.22 -22.60
C ASP A 5 -1.47 -17.74 -23.99
N ARG A 6 -2.44 -17.29 -24.79
CA ARG A 6 -2.24 -16.75 -26.14
C ARG A 6 -2.39 -15.23 -26.23
N MET A 7 -2.79 -14.58 -25.14
CA MET A 7 -3.02 -13.14 -25.09
C MET A 7 -1.70 -12.36 -25.02
N PRO A 8 -1.51 -11.30 -25.82
CA PRO A 8 -0.37 -10.41 -25.68
C PRO A 8 -0.32 -9.77 -24.28
N LEU A 9 0.88 -9.68 -23.69
CA LEU A 9 1.06 -9.10 -22.34
C LEU A 9 0.45 -7.70 -22.19
N ALA A 10 0.56 -6.86 -23.23
CA ALA A 10 -0.02 -5.51 -23.23
C ALA A 10 -1.54 -5.53 -23.03
N GLU A 11 -2.23 -6.55 -23.57
CA GLU A 11 -3.67 -6.72 -23.41
C GLU A 11 -4.01 -7.26 -22.01
N ALA A 12 -3.25 -8.23 -21.51
CA ALA A 12 -3.41 -8.72 -20.14
C ALA A 12 -3.20 -7.61 -19.09
N ARG A 13 -2.27 -6.67 -19.33
CA ARG A 13 -2.05 -5.48 -18.48
C ARG A 13 -3.20 -4.48 -18.56
N ARG A 14 -3.76 -4.24 -19.75
CA ARG A 14 -4.95 -3.39 -19.90
C ARG A 14 -6.14 -3.97 -19.15
N ASP A 15 -6.38 -5.28 -19.28
CA ASP A 15 -7.44 -5.97 -18.52
C ASP A 15 -7.21 -5.88 -17.00
N TYR A 16 -5.96 -6.07 -16.54
CA TYR A 16 -5.61 -5.89 -15.12
C TYR A 16 -5.95 -4.48 -14.61
N LEU A 17 -5.54 -3.44 -15.34
CA LEU A 17 -5.77 -2.06 -14.95
C LEU A 17 -7.27 -1.70 -14.98
N ALA A 18 -8.01 -2.18 -15.99
CA ALA A 18 -9.46 -1.94 -16.13
C ALA A 18 -10.26 -2.54 -14.96
N ASN A 19 -9.77 -3.61 -14.34
CA ASN A 19 -10.40 -4.30 -13.20
C ASN A 19 -9.75 -3.95 -11.84
N SER A 20 -8.92 -2.90 -11.78
CA SER A 20 -8.30 -2.40 -10.55
C SER A 20 -9.09 -1.25 -9.93
N THR A 21 -8.81 -0.95 -8.66
CA THR A 21 -9.46 0.16 -7.94
C THR A 21 -8.66 1.46 -8.06
N ALA A 22 -9.35 2.58 -8.32
CA ALA A 22 -8.77 3.92 -8.28
C ALA A 22 -8.75 4.52 -6.86
N ALA A 23 -9.47 3.90 -5.90
CA ALA A 23 -9.61 4.41 -4.54
C ALA A 23 -8.53 3.88 -3.58
N MET A 24 -7.73 2.89 -3.97
CA MET A 24 -6.70 2.31 -3.09
C MET A 24 -5.68 3.32 -2.55
N PRO A 25 -5.15 4.27 -3.35
CA PRO A 25 -4.31 5.33 -2.81
C PRO A 25 -5.02 6.23 -1.78
N ILE A 26 -6.33 6.47 -1.95
CA ILE A 26 -7.13 7.29 -1.02
C ILE A 26 -7.30 6.55 0.31
N GLY A 27 -7.62 5.25 0.26
CA GLY A 27 -7.68 4.41 1.46
C GLY A 27 -6.35 4.38 2.22
N GLY A 28 -5.23 4.34 1.50
CA GLY A 28 -3.89 4.44 2.06
C GLY A 28 -3.65 5.79 2.76
N LEU A 29 -3.96 6.90 2.10
CA LEU A 29 -3.82 8.24 2.67
C LEU A 29 -4.62 8.40 3.97
N ILE A 30 -5.86 7.91 3.99
CA ILE A 30 -6.73 7.96 5.18
C ILE A 30 -6.15 7.12 6.31
N ALA A 31 -5.79 5.86 6.03
CA ALA A 31 -5.33 4.93 7.05
C ALA A 31 -4.01 5.37 7.70
N TRP A 32 -3.01 5.71 6.88
CA TRP A 32 -1.70 6.13 7.38
C TRP A 32 -1.74 7.55 7.96
N GLY A 33 -2.56 8.44 7.40
CA GLY A 33 -2.78 9.78 7.95
C GLY A 33 -3.43 9.74 9.33
N ALA A 34 -4.45 8.90 9.51
CA ALA A 34 -5.07 8.69 10.82
C ALA A 34 -4.07 8.12 11.84
N LEU A 35 -3.24 7.16 11.44
CA LEU A 35 -2.19 6.61 12.30
C LEU A 35 -1.15 7.67 12.69
N ALA A 36 -0.72 8.51 11.74
CA ALA A 36 0.21 9.59 11.98
C ALA A 36 -0.35 10.61 12.98
N ILE A 37 -1.61 11.02 12.80
CA ILE A 37 -2.29 11.93 13.73
C ILE A 37 -2.42 11.29 15.11
N ALA A 38 -2.80 10.01 15.18
CA ALA A 38 -2.94 9.31 16.45
C ALA A 38 -1.61 9.29 17.24
N TYR A 39 -0.49 8.90 16.61
CA TYR A 39 0.81 8.91 17.27
C TYR A 39 1.32 10.32 17.58
N ALA A 40 0.94 11.33 16.81
CA ALA A 40 1.31 12.72 17.13
C ALA A 40 0.59 13.23 18.39
N LEU A 41 -0.66 12.81 18.59
CA LEU A 41 -1.48 13.22 19.73
C LEU A 41 -1.20 12.38 21.00
N VAL A 42 -0.94 11.08 20.84
CA VAL A 42 -0.74 10.14 21.95
C VAL A 42 0.45 9.20 21.65
N PRO A 43 1.70 9.69 21.69
CA PRO A 43 2.87 8.94 21.22
C PRO A 43 3.08 7.57 21.91
N ASP A 44 2.91 7.52 23.22
CA ASP A 44 3.24 6.33 24.04
C ASP A 44 2.00 5.55 24.51
N GLY A 45 0.79 6.04 24.21
CA GLY A 45 -0.47 5.48 24.74
C GLY A 45 -1.26 4.62 23.77
N LEU A 46 -0.73 4.41 22.55
CA LEU A 46 -1.43 3.68 21.51
C LEU A 46 -1.13 2.18 21.54
N PRO A 47 -2.14 1.32 21.31
CA PRO A 47 -1.92 -0.11 21.29
C PRO A 47 -1.13 -0.53 20.05
N SER A 48 -0.25 -1.52 20.23
CA SER A 48 0.67 -2.01 19.18
C SER A 48 -0.03 -2.66 17.99
N PHE A 49 -1.35 -2.89 18.05
CA PHE A 49 -2.09 -3.45 16.93
C PHE A 49 -2.44 -2.41 15.84
N LEU A 50 -2.43 -1.10 16.16
CA LEU A 50 -2.85 -0.04 15.22
C LEU A 50 -2.03 0.01 13.92
N PRO A 51 -0.70 -0.16 13.94
CA PRO A 51 0.09 -0.21 12.70
C PRO A 51 -0.35 -1.33 11.74
N TYR A 52 -0.77 -2.50 12.24
CA TYR A 52 -1.29 -3.57 11.38
C TYR A 52 -2.65 -3.20 10.77
N VAL A 53 -3.51 -2.53 11.55
CA VAL A 53 -4.79 -2.02 11.05
C VAL A 53 -4.54 -1.01 9.94
N ALA A 54 -3.64 -0.05 10.14
CA ALA A 54 -3.30 0.94 9.11
C ALA A 54 -2.74 0.32 7.83
N ALA A 55 -2.01 -0.80 7.93
CA ALA A 55 -1.51 -1.53 6.78
C ALA A 55 -2.61 -2.31 6.01
N ALA A 56 -3.61 -2.86 6.72
CA ALA A 56 -4.64 -3.73 6.12
C ALA A 56 -5.92 -3.00 5.69
N ILE A 57 -6.33 -1.96 6.42
CA ILE A 57 -7.58 -1.23 6.22
C ILE A 57 -7.70 -0.41 4.91
N PRO A 58 -6.62 -0.07 4.15
CA PRO A 58 -6.78 0.62 2.87
C PRO A 58 -7.66 -0.12 1.87
N VAL A 59 -7.63 -1.45 1.85
CA VAL A 59 -8.44 -2.27 0.93
C VAL A 59 -9.94 -2.11 1.20
N PRO A 60 -10.47 -2.38 2.41
CA PRO A 60 -11.89 -2.19 2.68
C PRO A 60 -12.34 -0.73 2.52
N ILE A 61 -11.50 0.26 2.85
CA ILE A 61 -11.82 1.67 2.60
C ILE A 61 -11.96 1.94 1.10
N ALA A 62 -11.04 1.44 0.28
CA ALA A 62 -11.09 1.61 -1.17
C ALA A 62 -12.35 0.99 -1.77
N LEU A 63 -12.69 -0.23 -1.35
CA LEU A 63 -13.91 -0.91 -1.79
C LEU A 63 -15.17 -0.13 -1.39
N ALA A 64 -15.21 0.44 -0.19
CA ALA A 64 -16.31 1.29 0.24
C ALA A 64 -16.41 2.59 -0.59
N ILE A 65 -15.29 3.21 -0.94
CA ILE A 65 -15.26 4.40 -1.81
C ILE A 65 -15.77 4.04 -3.22
N ASP A 66 -15.31 2.93 -3.80
CA ASP A 66 -15.75 2.48 -5.12
C ASP A 66 -17.24 2.13 -5.11
N ALA A 67 -17.75 1.56 -4.00
CA ALA A 67 -19.19 1.34 -3.78
C ALA A 67 -19.98 2.63 -3.87
N LEU A 68 -19.53 3.68 -3.15
CA LEU A 68 -20.18 4.97 -3.11
C LEU A 68 -20.14 5.71 -4.46
N ARG A 69 -19.13 5.43 -5.30
CA ARG A 69 -19.01 5.98 -6.65
C ARG A 69 -19.87 5.25 -7.70
N GLY A 70 -20.48 4.13 -7.34
CA GLY A 70 -21.14 3.24 -8.30
C GLY A 70 -20.14 2.54 -9.25
N GLU A 71 -18.85 2.55 -8.90
CA GLU A 71 -17.77 1.91 -9.68
C GLU A 71 -17.45 0.50 -9.17
N LEU A 72 -18.37 -0.11 -8.39
CA LEU A 72 -18.17 -1.43 -7.79
C LEU A 72 -18.24 -2.52 -8.86
N HIS A 73 -17.15 -2.64 -9.60
CA HIS A 73 -16.81 -3.83 -10.35
C HIS A 73 -16.39 -4.86 -9.30
N TYR A 74 -17.01 -6.03 -9.28
CA TYR A 74 -16.54 -7.17 -8.48
C TYR A 74 -15.02 -7.21 -8.54
N TRP A 75 -14.34 -7.25 -7.38
CA TRP A 75 -12.88 -7.39 -7.34
C TRP A 75 -12.52 -8.74 -7.96
N ARG A 76 -12.31 -8.73 -9.28
CA ARG A 76 -11.99 -9.90 -10.11
C ARG A 76 -10.49 -10.16 -10.19
N GLN A 77 -9.68 -9.38 -9.46
CA GLN A 77 -8.25 -9.62 -9.39
C GLN A 77 -8.01 -11.04 -8.85
N GLY A 78 -7.53 -11.92 -9.73
CA GLY A 78 -7.00 -13.22 -9.35
C GLY A 78 -7.74 -14.44 -9.87
N GLN A 79 -8.82 -14.32 -10.66
CA GLN A 79 -9.48 -15.55 -11.14
C GLN A 79 -8.82 -16.15 -12.38
N ASP A 80 -8.42 -15.36 -13.38
CA ASP A 80 -7.78 -15.89 -14.60
C ASP A 80 -6.56 -15.07 -15.08
N ASN A 81 -6.50 -13.76 -14.81
CA ASN A 81 -5.45 -12.89 -15.35
C ASN A 81 -4.07 -13.13 -14.68
N PRO A 82 -3.00 -13.43 -15.45
CA PRO A 82 -1.67 -13.75 -14.89
C PRO A 82 -1.01 -12.58 -14.16
N VAL A 83 -1.29 -11.33 -14.57
CA VAL A 83 -0.79 -10.12 -13.90
C VAL A 83 -1.45 -9.96 -12.53
N SER A 84 -2.76 -10.21 -12.43
CA SER A 84 -3.46 -10.23 -11.14
C SER A 84 -2.91 -11.31 -10.22
N GLN A 85 -2.65 -12.51 -10.74
CA GLN A 85 -2.07 -13.60 -9.94
C GLN A 85 -0.68 -13.25 -9.42
N LEU A 86 0.17 -12.62 -10.24
CA LEU A 86 1.48 -12.16 -9.82
C LEU A 86 1.38 -11.13 -8.69
N PHE A 87 0.49 -10.14 -8.83
CA PHE A 87 0.23 -9.14 -7.78
C PHE A 87 -0.20 -9.79 -6.46
N MET A 88 -1.14 -10.74 -6.50
CA MET A 88 -1.61 -11.45 -5.30
C MET A 88 -0.51 -12.30 -4.65
N ARG A 89 0.32 -12.99 -5.45
CA ARG A 89 1.46 -13.75 -4.93
C ARG A 89 2.48 -12.84 -4.23
N PHE A 90 2.71 -11.65 -4.76
CA PHE A 90 3.57 -10.65 -4.10
C PHE A 90 2.98 -10.18 -2.77
N ILE A 91 1.67 -9.95 -2.68
CA ILE A 91 1.01 -9.65 -1.40
C ILE A 91 1.26 -10.78 -0.39
N THR A 92 1.15 -12.05 -0.80
CA THR A 92 1.45 -13.20 0.06
C THR A 92 2.91 -13.20 0.52
N VAL A 93 3.86 -12.96 -0.38
CA VAL A 93 5.29 -12.88 -0.03
C VAL A 93 5.54 -11.76 0.98
N VAL A 94 4.99 -10.57 0.75
CA VAL A 94 5.09 -9.44 1.69
C VAL A 94 4.51 -9.81 3.06
N ALA A 95 3.33 -10.43 3.09
CA ALA A 95 2.70 -10.86 4.34
C ALA A 95 3.56 -11.89 5.10
N MET A 96 4.24 -12.80 4.40
CA MET A 96 5.16 -13.77 5.01
C MET A 96 6.43 -13.14 5.60
N LEU A 97 6.78 -11.91 5.19
CA LEU A 97 7.92 -11.17 5.75
C LEU A 97 7.55 -10.35 6.99
N ILE A 98 6.26 -10.03 7.20
CA ILE A 98 5.80 -9.25 8.36
C ILE A 98 6.29 -9.81 9.71
N PRO A 99 6.28 -11.14 9.97
CA PRO A 99 6.82 -11.70 11.21
C PRO A 99 8.27 -11.27 11.52
N LEU A 100 9.12 -11.05 10.51
CA LEU A 100 10.49 -10.56 10.72
C LEU A 100 10.51 -9.16 11.34
N VAL A 101 9.61 -8.28 10.88
CA VAL A 101 9.45 -6.93 11.44
C VAL A 101 8.92 -7.01 12.87
N ILE A 102 7.96 -7.89 13.14
CA ILE A 102 7.38 -8.08 14.49
C ILE A 102 8.47 -8.55 15.47
N ILE A 103 9.25 -9.56 15.08
CA ILE A 103 10.34 -10.11 15.90
C ILE A 103 11.37 -9.01 16.19
N ALA A 104 11.80 -8.27 15.17
CA ALA A 104 12.77 -7.19 15.34
C ALA A 104 12.25 -6.06 16.23
N ALA A 105 11.02 -5.58 16.00
CA ALA A 105 10.41 -4.54 16.82
C ALA A 105 10.24 -4.98 18.29
N THR A 106 9.90 -6.25 18.52
CA THR A 106 9.76 -6.82 19.87
C THR A 106 11.12 -6.94 20.55
N ALA A 107 12.16 -7.39 19.84
CA ALA A 107 13.52 -7.47 20.39
C ALA A 107 14.08 -6.08 20.75
N LEU A 108 13.74 -5.05 19.97
CA LEU A 108 14.16 -3.66 20.20
C LEU A 108 13.26 -2.91 21.20
N GLN A 109 12.09 -3.46 21.55
CA GLN A 109 11.05 -2.76 22.30
C GLN A 109 10.67 -1.40 21.66
N ASP A 110 10.64 -1.34 20.33
CA ASP A 110 10.48 -0.09 19.57
C ASP A 110 9.27 -0.17 18.61
N VAL A 111 8.19 0.55 18.97
CA VAL A 111 6.99 0.65 18.14
C VAL A 111 7.23 1.45 16.86
N ALA A 112 8.14 2.42 16.86
CA ALA A 112 8.47 3.17 15.65
C ALA A 112 9.14 2.27 14.61
N PHE A 113 9.93 1.28 15.04
CA PHE A 113 10.48 0.26 14.16
C PHE A 113 9.39 -0.64 13.55
N LEU A 114 8.37 -0.99 14.34
CA LEU A 114 7.20 -1.72 13.84
C LEU A 114 6.48 -0.92 12.74
N VAL A 115 6.22 0.37 13.00
CA VAL A 115 5.59 1.28 12.03
C VAL A 115 6.46 1.42 10.77
N LEU A 116 7.78 1.53 10.90
CA LEU A 116 8.72 1.58 9.78
C LEU A 116 8.63 0.34 8.89
N GLY A 117 8.76 -0.86 9.48
CA GLY A 117 8.75 -2.09 8.68
C GLY A 117 7.40 -2.31 7.98
N LEU A 118 6.29 -2.07 8.69
CA LEU A 118 4.95 -2.17 8.09
C LEU A 118 4.71 -1.12 7.01
N ALA A 119 5.20 0.12 7.19
CA ALA A 119 5.08 1.17 6.20
C ALA A 119 5.83 0.81 4.91
N ILE A 120 7.04 0.25 5.02
CA ILE A 120 7.83 -0.15 3.84
C ILE A 120 7.19 -1.36 3.15
N PHE A 121 6.77 -2.38 3.90
CA PHE A 121 6.15 -3.58 3.33
C PHE A 121 4.79 -3.29 2.68
N ALA A 122 3.96 -2.45 3.30
CA ALA A 122 2.73 -1.96 2.67
C ALA A 122 3.00 -1.07 1.44
N GLY A 123 4.19 -0.45 1.35
CA GLY A 123 4.64 0.25 0.14
C GLY A 123 5.08 -0.69 -0.98
N LEU A 124 5.69 -1.83 -0.64
CA LEU A 124 6.29 -2.76 -1.60
C LEU A 124 5.24 -3.37 -2.55
N VAL A 125 3.99 -3.53 -2.12
CA VAL A 125 2.89 -4.04 -2.96
C VAL A 125 2.59 -3.14 -4.16
N TRP A 126 3.00 -1.87 -4.13
CA TRP A 126 2.82 -0.94 -5.26
C TRP A 126 3.76 -1.21 -6.44
N VAL A 127 4.86 -1.93 -6.20
CA VAL A 127 5.82 -2.32 -7.26
C VAL A 127 5.17 -3.27 -8.28
N PRO A 128 4.63 -4.45 -7.88
CA PRO A 128 3.95 -5.33 -8.82
C PRO A 128 2.67 -4.71 -9.38
N HIS A 129 1.97 -3.84 -8.64
CA HIS A 129 0.83 -3.09 -9.16
C HIS A 129 1.23 -2.16 -10.31
N GLY A 130 2.25 -1.32 -10.12
CA GLY A 130 2.76 -0.40 -11.15
C GLY A 130 3.27 -1.15 -12.37
N TRP A 131 4.04 -2.23 -12.17
CA TRP A 131 4.47 -3.09 -13.27
C TRP A 131 3.28 -3.69 -14.03
N GLY A 132 2.24 -4.14 -13.31
CA GLY A 132 1.01 -4.68 -13.90
C GLY A 132 0.20 -3.65 -14.68
N ALA A 133 0.24 -2.39 -14.25
CA ALA A 133 -0.40 -1.25 -14.91
C ALA A 133 0.47 -0.63 -16.03
N ASP A 134 1.66 -1.18 -16.30
CA ASP A 134 2.66 -0.58 -17.20
C ASP A 134 2.98 0.88 -16.81
N ASP A 135 3.19 1.11 -15.52
CA ASP A 135 3.35 2.43 -14.92
C ASP A 135 4.51 2.47 -13.90
N THR A 136 5.47 3.35 -14.16
CA THR A 136 6.62 3.57 -13.28
C THR A 136 6.23 4.20 -11.95
N ALA A 137 5.07 4.85 -11.84
CA ALA A 137 4.63 5.52 -10.62
C ALA A 137 4.55 4.58 -9.41
N GLY A 138 4.23 3.29 -9.61
CA GLY A 138 4.25 2.29 -8.53
C GLY A 138 5.62 2.08 -7.92
N PHE A 139 6.66 1.99 -8.75
CA PHE A 139 8.03 1.84 -8.28
C PHE A 139 8.53 3.13 -7.64
N VAL A 140 8.27 4.29 -8.26
CA VAL A 140 8.65 5.59 -7.69
C VAL A 140 7.99 5.81 -6.32
N HIS A 141 6.68 5.53 -6.19
CA HIS A 141 5.96 5.60 -4.91
C HIS A 141 6.64 4.77 -3.82
N PHE A 142 7.02 3.53 -4.13
CA PHE A 142 7.72 2.67 -3.18
C PHE A 142 9.08 3.25 -2.78
N VAL A 143 9.89 3.71 -3.73
CA VAL A 143 11.23 4.26 -3.45
C VAL A 143 11.15 5.51 -2.58
N ILE A 144 10.28 6.47 -2.93
CA ILE A 144 10.11 7.70 -2.12
C ILE A 144 9.60 7.37 -0.72
N ARG A 145 8.72 6.36 -0.60
CA ARG A 145 8.18 5.92 0.69
C ARG A 145 9.25 5.28 1.54
N ALA A 146 10.02 4.34 0.99
CA ALA A 146 11.10 3.69 1.72
C ALA A 146 12.16 4.69 2.18
N ALA A 147 12.67 5.52 1.26
CA ALA A 147 13.67 6.54 1.58
C ALA A 147 13.16 7.54 2.62
N GLY A 148 11.94 8.03 2.44
CA GLY A 148 11.34 8.97 3.37
C GLY A 148 11.04 8.37 4.73
N CYS A 149 10.57 7.11 4.81
CA CYS A 149 10.32 6.44 6.08
C CYS A 149 11.62 6.17 6.84
N TYR A 150 12.71 5.76 6.15
CA TYR A 150 14.03 5.67 6.79
C TYR A 150 14.52 7.03 7.29
N ALA A 151 14.39 8.09 6.48
CA ALA A 151 14.76 9.44 6.91
C ALA A 151 13.94 9.89 8.13
N ALA A 152 12.63 9.66 8.13
CA ALA A 152 11.76 9.99 9.26
C ALA A 152 12.15 9.21 10.52
N TYR A 153 12.47 7.91 10.39
CA TYR A 153 12.88 7.09 11.52
C TYR A 153 14.21 7.54 12.12
N LEU A 154 15.20 7.89 11.29
CA LEU A 154 16.55 8.25 11.73
C LEU A 154 16.65 9.69 12.24
N LEU A 155 15.85 10.62 11.70
CA LEU A 155 16.02 12.05 11.94
C LEU A 155 14.98 12.63 12.91
N THR A 156 13.85 11.94 13.14
CA THR A 156 12.81 12.44 14.04
C THR A 156 13.09 11.97 15.47
N PRO A 157 13.18 12.90 16.45
CA PRO A 157 13.37 12.53 17.84
C PRO A 157 12.13 11.86 18.43
N GLN A 158 12.36 10.96 19.40
CA GLN A 158 11.29 10.40 20.21
C GLN A 158 10.58 11.51 21.02
N PRO A 159 9.27 11.38 21.28
CA PRO A 159 8.42 10.22 20.99
C PRO A 159 7.73 10.27 19.61
N TYR A 160 8.06 11.24 18.76
CA TYR A 160 7.33 11.52 17.51
C TYR A 160 7.74 10.67 16.31
N THR A 161 8.74 9.79 16.47
CA THR A 161 9.31 9.00 15.38
C THR A 161 8.27 8.14 14.66
N ALA A 162 7.37 7.47 15.39
CA ALA A 162 6.28 6.68 14.81
C ALA A 162 5.30 7.54 13.99
N ALA A 163 4.95 8.72 14.50
CA ALA A 163 4.07 9.67 13.82
C ALA A 163 4.69 10.17 12.51
N ALA A 164 5.99 10.50 12.51
CA ALA A 164 6.69 10.97 11.33
C ALA A 164 6.79 9.88 10.25
N VAL A 165 7.10 8.64 10.61
CA VAL A 165 7.15 7.51 9.67
C VAL A 165 5.77 7.28 9.04
N ALA A 166 4.71 7.23 9.84
CA ALA A 166 3.34 7.09 9.35
C ALA A 166 2.92 8.28 8.48
N GLY A 167 3.33 9.50 8.84
CA GLY A 167 3.07 10.71 8.08
C GLY A 167 3.71 10.70 6.70
N VAL A 168 4.98 10.27 6.61
CA VAL A 168 5.63 10.07 5.32
C VAL A 168 4.90 9.03 4.49
N ALA A 169 4.55 7.88 5.08
CA ALA A 169 3.77 6.85 4.41
C ALA A 169 2.46 7.42 3.84
N ALA A 170 1.74 8.23 4.63
CA ALA A 170 0.53 8.92 4.18
C ALA A 170 0.80 9.87 3.00
N LEU A 171 1.83 10.73 3.09
CA LEU A 171 2.16 11.71 2.05
C LEU A 171 2.54 11.05 0.72
N THR A 172 3.15 9.87 0.75
CA THR A 172 3.48 9.15 -0.48
C THR A 172 2.24 8.75 -1.28
N TYR A 173 1.07 8.62 -0.63
CA TYR A 173 -0.19 8.38 -1.32
C TYR A 173 -0.69 9.62 -2.09
N VAL A 174 -0.30 10.83 -1.70
CA VAL A 174 -0.60 12.04 -2.50
C VAL A 174 0.06 11.93 -3.87
N TYR A 175 1.32 11.48 -3.91
CA TYR A 175 2.00 11.19 -5.17
C TYR A 175 1.26 10.10 -5.97
N ALA A 176 0.87 9.00 -5.33
CA ALA A 176 0.13 7.92 -5.99
C ALA A 176 -1.19 8.40 -6.61
N ILE A 177 -1.96 9.23 -5.90
CA ILE A 177 -3.24 9.80 -6.38
C ILE A 177 -3.06 10.63 -7.66
N ILE A 178 -1.95 11.36 -7.76
CA ILE A 178 -1.65 12.27 -8.87
C ILE A 178 -1.03 11.53 -10.05
N ALA A 179 -0.05 10.65 -9.78
CA ALA A 179 0.83 10.10 -10.80
C ALA A 179 0.40 8.75 -11.37
N MET A 180 -0.32 7.92 -10.60
CA MET A 180 -0.64 6.57 -11.06
C MET A 180 -1.73 6.56 -12.13
N LYS A 181 -1.54 5.70 -13.14
CA LYS A 181 -2.53 5.38 -14.15
C LYS A 181 -3.81 4.85 -13.49
N LYS A 182 -4.94 5.30 -14.02
CA LYS A 182 -6.27 4.99 -13.49
C LYS A 182 -6.99 4.02 -14.43
N PRO A 183 -7.93 3.19 -13.94
CA PRO A 183 -8.78 2.35 -14.78
C PRO A 183 -9.49 3.12 -15.92
N ALA A 184 -9.86 4.38 -15.68
CA ALA A 184 -10.47 5.24 -16.70
C ALA A 184 -9.54 5.59 -17.88
N SER A 185 -8.22 5.41 -17.76
CA SER A 185 -7.25 5.72 -18.83
C SER A 185 -7.15 4.64 -19.92
N VAL A 186 -7.75 3.47 -19.68
CA VAL A 186 -7.77 2.36 -20.65
C VAL A 186 -9.15 2.12 -21.27
N ARG A 187 -10.14 2.98 -20.96
CA ARG A 187 -11.46 3.01 -21.61
C ARG A 187 -11.40 3.87 -22.87
#